data_AF-A0A958EZJ4-F1
#
_entry.id   AF-A0A958EZJ4-F1
#
_cell.length_a   1.000
_cell.length_b   1.000
_cell.length_c   1.000
_cell.angle_alpha   90.00
_cell.angle_beta   90.00
_cell.angle_gamma   90.00
#
_symmetry.space_group_name_H-M   'P 1'
#
loop_
_entity.id
_entity.type
_entity.pdbx_description
1 polymer ?
#
loop_
_entity_poly.entity_id
_entity_poly.type
_entity_poly.pdbx_seq_one_letter_code
_entity_poly.pdbx_strand_id
1 'polypeptide(L)'
;MAQLIETRFSLTPEPPFHFANTAYSHGWVALHPNQWDKEQQKLQRAEHLSSGNVVNISVENSGSIHEPIICIDVQHAESLTEAELQEISKNVRHMFRLDENFHEFYSICKSAGKQWQKMSNGLGRLLRSPSVYEDIVKTICTTNIQWGGTKRMVEGIVREFGAPFPGDENLNAFPSPQAIAAIPFAEFSKRVNLGYRSDYIHLLSRRIADGELEPEQFLDPEIPTPELKKSLLRIKGIGNYAAATMLMLLGRYDELPVDSVFRQFVSQKYFGGAPMSDKDGAAIYDDWGKWKYLAYWFDVWEGTTENI
;
A
#
# COMPACT_ATOMS: atom_id res chain seq x y z
N MET A 1 14.58 -10.50 -27.80
CA MET A 1 13.46 -10.41 -26.86
C MET A 1 12.91 -11.81 -26.68
N ALA A 2 12.81 -12.29 -25.44
CA ALA A 2 12.20 -13.59 -25.16
C ALA A 2 10.74 -13.59 -25.66
N GLN A 3 10.24 -14.71 -26.16
CA GLN A 3 8.83 -14.82 -26.49
C GLN A 3 8.04 -14.87 -25.18
N LEU A 4 7.24 -13.83 -24.92
CA LEU A 4 6.39 -13.79 -23.74
C LEU A 4 5.12 -14.61 -23.98
N ILE A 5 4.70 -15.31 -22.94
CA ILE A 5 3.41 -15.98 -22.85
C ILE A 5 2.48 -15.10 -22.02
N GLU A 6 1.20 -15.12 -22.35
CA GLU A 6 0.17 -14.42 -21.59
C GLU A 6 -0.79 -15.44 -20.95
N THR A 7 -1.11 -15.23 -19.69
CA THR A 7 -2.09 -16.03 -18.96
C THR A 7 -3.08 -15.12 -18.27
N ARG A 8 -4.38 -15.37 -18.46
CA ARG A 8 -5.45 -14.57 -17.91
C ARG A 8 -6.32 -15.39 -16.98
N PHE A 9 -6.65 -14.82 -15.82
CA PHE A 9 -7.64 -15.36 -14.90
C PHE A 9 -8.38 -14.21 -14.21
N SER A 10 -9.37 -14.53 -13.37
CA SER A 10 -10.16 -13.53 -12.66
C SER A 10 -10.38 -13.88 -11.20
N LEU A 11 -10.63 -12.83 -10.42
CA LEU A 11 -10.98 -12.90 -9.00
C LEU A 11 -12.28 -12.14 -8.76
N THR A 12 -13.03 -12.56 -7.74
CA THR A 12 -14.28 -11.91 -7.31
C THR A 12 -14.07 -11.26 -5.94
N PRO A 13 -14.11 -9.92 -5.87
CA PRO A 13 -14.10 -9.17 -4.60
C PRO A 13 -15.43 -9.23 -3.85
N GLU A 14 -15.38 -8.97 -2.54
CA GLU A 14 -16.55 -8.74 -1.69
C GLU A 14 -17.25 -7.41 -2.04
N PRO A 15 -18.49 -7.44 -2.56
CA PRO A 15 -19.20 -6.24 -2.96
C PRO A 15 -19.73 -5.42 -1.76
N PRO A 16 -19.94 -4.10 -1.92
CA PRO A 16 -19.56 -3.31 -3.08
C PRO A 16 -18.04 -3.08 -3.14
N PHE A 17 -17.49 -3.01 -4.35
CA PHE A 17 -16.06 -2.80 -4.58
C PHE A 17 -15.80 -1.83 -5.74
N HIS A 18 -15.09 -0.74 -5.47
CA HIS A 18 -14.72 0.24 -6.49
C HIS A 18 -13.22 0.18 -6.80
N PHE A 19 -12.84 -0.50 -7.89
CA PHE A 19 -11.43 -0.77 -8.24
C PHE A 19 -10.56 0.49 -8.33
N ALA A 20 -10.96 1.44 -9.17
CA ALA A 20 -10.21 2.68 -9.42
C ALA A 20 -9.91 3.46 -8.13
N ASN A 21 -10.93 3.70 -7.30
CA ASN A 21 -10.78 4.40 -6.03
C ASN A 21 -9.97 3.59 -5.03
N THR A 22 -10.07 2.26 -5.04
CA THR A 22 -9.21 1.40 -4.22
C THR A 22 -7.74 1.59 -4.59
N ALA A 23 -7.44 1.65 -5.90
CA ALA A 23 -6.09 1.87 -6.41
C ALA A 23 -5.56 3.28 -6.11
N TYR A 24 -6.30 4.31 -6.51
CA TYR A 24 -5.74 5.65 -6.69
C TYR A 24 -5.83 6.59 -5.48
N SER A 25 -6.64 6.26 -4.48
CA SER A 25 -7.12 7.27 -3.52
C SER A 25 -6.18 7.69 -2.37
N HIS A 26 -4.97 7.13 -2.26
CA HIS A 26 -3.99 7.57 -1.25
C HIS A 26 -2.52 7.58 -1.72
N GLY A 27 -2.29 7.43 -3.03
CA GLY A 27 -0.99 7.63 -3.67
C GLY A 27 -0.09 6.39 -3.80
N TRP A 28 -0.39 5.28 -3.11
CA TRP A 28 0.44 4.05 -3.18
C TRP A 28 0.61 3.47 -4.58
N VAL A 29 -0.40 3.66 -5.45
CA VAL A 29 -0.36 3.23 -6.84
C VAL A 29 0.70 3.96 -7.67
N ALA A 30 1.14 5.13 -7.23
CA ALA A 30 2.16 5.92 -7.91
C ALA A 30 3.60 5.61 -7.45
N LEU A 31 3.79 4.59 -6.60
CA LEU A 31 5.09 4.12 -6.14
C LEU A 31 5.48 2.83 -6.86
N HIS A 32 6.64 2.84 -7.53
CA HIS A 32 7.20 1.66 -8.19
C HIS A 32 7.20 0.41 -7.28
N PRO A 33 7.03 -0.79 -7.85
CA PRO A 33 6.94 -1.09 -9.28
C PRO A 33 5.55 -0.85 -9.90
N ASN A 34 4.60 -0.30 -9.14
CA ASN A 34 3.27 0.02 -9.65
C ASN A 34 3.34 1.08 -10.75
N GLN A 35 2.55 0.87 -11.81
CA GLN A 35 2.28 1.80 -12.89
C GLN A 35 0.77 1.86 -13.10
N TRP A 36 0.19 3.05 -12.98
CA TRP A 36 -1.25 3.27 -13.14
C TRP A 36 -1.55 3.86 -14.51
N ASP A 37 -2.34 3.17 -15.31
CA ASP A 37 -2.94 3.72 -16.52
C ASP A 37 -4.26 4.41 -16.15
N LYS A 38 -4.28 5.74 -16.20
CA LYS A 38 -5.48 6.53 -15.88
C LYS A 38 -6.57 6.39 -16.95
N GLU A 39 -6.24 6.15 -18.21
CA GLU A 39 -7.25 6.03 -19.27
C GLU A 39 -7.93 4.68 -19.21
N GLN A 40 -7.15 3.61 -19.06
CA GLN A 40 -7.66 2.24 -19.01
C GLN A 40 -8.11 1.82 -17.60
N GLN A 41 -7.80 2.62 -16.57
CA GLN A 41 -8.03 2.26 -15.16
C GLN A 41 -7.42 0.90 -14.85
N LYS A 42 -6.13 0.74 -15.14
CA LYS A 42 -5.39 -0.52 -15.05
C LYS A 42 -4.13 -0.33 -14.21
N LEU A 43 -3.85 -1.28 -13.31
CA LEU A 43 -2.59 -1.35 -12.58
C LEU A 43 -1.67 -2.35 -13.26
N GLN A 44 -0.46 -1.93 -13.62
CA GLN A 44 0.63 -2.79 -14.08
C GLN A 44 1.76 -2.82 -13.05
N ARG A 45 2.39 -3.98 -12.85
CA ARG A 45 3.63 -4.08 -12.07
C ARG A 45 4.41 -5.34 -12.39
N ALA A 46 5.74 -5.23 -12.35
CA ALA A 46 6.60 -6.39 -12.27
C ALA A 46 6.57 -6.96 -10.84
N GLU A 47 6.54 -8.29 -10.74
CA GLU A 47 6.45 -9.03 -9.48
C GLU A 47 7.45 -10.19 -9.49
N HIS A 48 8.25 -10.28 -8.42
CA HIS A 48 9.20 -11.36 -8.21
C HIS A 48 8.54 -12.41 -7.33
N LEU A 49 8.29 -13.58 -7.90
CA LEU A 49 7.62 -14.69 -7.26
C LEU A 49 8.58 -15.50 -6.39
N SER A 50 8.03 -16.27 -5.45
CA SER A 50 8.80 -17.16 -4.58
C SER A 50 9.61 -18.22 -5.33
N SER A 51 9.22 -18.57 -6.55
CA SER A 51 9.96 -19.46 -7.46
C SER A 51 11.26 -18.85 -8.00
N GLY A 52 11.45 -17.53 -7.89
CA GLY A 52 12.51 -16.77 -8.52
C GLY A 52 12.12 -16.17 -9.88
N ASN A 53 10.95 -16.53 -10.41
CA ASN A 53 10.45 -15.96 -11.66
C ASN A 53 10.02 -14.50 -11.46
N VAL A 54 10.28 -13.67 -12.46
CA VAL A 54 9.75 -12.30 -12.53
C VAL A 54 8.69 -12.26 -13.62
N VAL A 55 7.48 -11.85 -13.22
CA VAL A 55 6.32 -11.72 -14.10
C VAL A 55 5.89 -10.25 -14.18
N ASN A 56 5.18 -9.87 -15.23
CA ASN A 56 4.51 -8.57 -15.29
C ASN A 56 3.00 -8.79 -15.22
N ILE A 57 2.39 -8.34 -14.13
CA ILE A 57 0.94 -8.47 -13.91
C ILE A 57 0.22 -7.19 -14.32
N SER A 58 -0.98 -7.35 -14.86
CA SER A 58 -1.87 -6.28 -15.26
C SER A 58 -3.26 -6.55 -14.70
N VAL A 59 -3.75 -5.65 -13.85
CA VAL A 59 -4.99 -5.82 -13.08
C VAL A 59 -5.98 -4.75 -13.46
N GLU A 60 -7.19 -5.17 -13.86
CA GLU A 60 -8.29 -4.28 -14.26
C GLU A 60 -9.63 -4.80 -13.73
N ASN A 61 -10.62 -3.92 -13.64
CA ASN A 61 -11.99 -4.31 -13.34
C ASN A 61 -12.79 -4.54 -14.62
N SER A 62 -13.51 -5.66 -14.69
CA SER A 62 -14.46 -6.00 -15.76
C SER A 62 -15.91 -6.13 -15.27
N GLY A 63 -16.14 -6.06 -13.96
CA GLY A 63 -17.47 -6.15 -13.34
C GLY A 63 -18.09 -4.79 -12.99
N SER A 64 -19.18 -4.83 -12.22
CA SER A 64 -19.81 -3.64 -11.64
C SER A 64 -19.42 -3.47 -10.17
N ILE A 65 -19.78 -2.35 -9.54
CA ILE A 65 -19.51 -2.13 -8.11
C ILE A 65 -20.16 -3.22 -7.24
N HIS A 66 -21.37 -3.69 -7.60
CA HIS A 66 -22.12 -4.67 -6.82
C HIS A 66 -21.91 -6.12 -7.27
N GLU A 67 -21.35 -6.31 -8.46
CA GLU A 67 -20.94 -7.60 -9.01
C GLU A 67 -19.52 -7.47 -9.58
N PRO A 68 -18.51 -7.26 -8.72
CA PRO A 68 -17.16 -6.95 -9.15
C PRO A 68 -16.45 -8.19 -9.70
N ILE A 69 -15.68 -7.99 -10.76
CA ILE A 69 -14.81 -9.00 -11.36
C ILE A 69 -13.49 -8.31 -11.67
N ILE A 70 -12.41 -8.84 -11.11
CA ILE A 70 -11.05 -8.35 -11.34
C ILE A 70 -10.36 -9.31 -12.30
N CYS A 71 -10.00 -8.81 -13.47
CA CYS A 71 -9.21 -9.55 -14.46
C CYS A 71 -7.72 -9.32 -14.17
N ILE A 72 -6.95 -10.39 -14.27
CA ILE A 72 -5.50 -10.36 -14.12
C ILE A 72 -4.90 -10.99 -15.38
N ASP A 73 -4.20 -10.18 -16.16
CA ASP A 73 -3.34 -10.65 -17.25
C ASP A 73 -1.91 -10.75 -16.72
N VAL A 74 -1.25 -11.88 -16.95
CA VAL A 74 0.13 -12.13 -16.50
C VAL A 74 1.00 -12.41 -17.72
N GLN A 75 2.02 -11.57 -17.91
CA GLN A 75 3.07 -11.80 -18.89
C GLN A 75 4.26 -12.49 -18.22
N HIS A 76 4.76 -13.55 -18.83
CA HIS A 76 5.84 -14.37 -18.30
C HIS A 76 6.67 -15.00 -19.41
N ALA A 77 7.93 -15.36 -19.11
CA ALA A 77 8.84 -15.97 -20.08
C ALA A 77 8.71 -17.51 -20.12
N GLU A 78 8.28 -18.11 -19.01
CA GLU A 78 8.13 -19.55 -18.83
C GLU A 78 6.74 -19.85 -18.27
N SER A 79 6.16 -20.98 -18.66
CA SER A 79 4.81 -21.35 -18.22
C SER A 79 4.67 -21.34 -16.71
N LEU A 80 3.62 -20.65 -16.23
CA LEU A 80 3.31 -20.58 -14.80
C LEU A 80 2.83 -21.92 -14.26
N THR A 81 3.38 -22.28 -13.10
CA THR A 81 2.88 -23.39 -12.28
C THR A 81 1.61 -22.99 -11.54
N GLU A 82 0.86 -23.97 -11.06
CA GLU A 82 -0.32 -23.72 -10.22
C GLU A 82 0.07 -22.95 -8.93
N ALA A 83 1.22 -23.26 -8.33
CA ALA A 83 1.69 -22.57 -7.13
C ALA A 83 1.93 -21.07 -7.38
N GLU A 84 2.50 -20.72 -8.53
CA GLU A 84 2.71 -19.31 -8.93
C GLU A 84 1.39 -18.60 -9.21
N LEU A 85 0.42 -19.27 -9.85
CA LEU A 85 -0.92 -18.70 -10.06
C LEU A 85 -1.63 -18.42 -8.72
N GLN A 86 -1.49 -19.33 -7.75
CA GLN A 86 -2.04 -19.14 -6.41
C GLN A 86 -1.32 -18.02 -5.65
N GLU A 87 0.01 -17.89 -5.79
CA GLU A 87 0.79 -16.78 -5.23
C GLU A 87 0.33 -15.42 -5.80
N ILE A 88 0.25 -15.28 -7.12
CA ILE A 88 -0.23 -14.05 -7.78
C ILE A 88 -1.66 -13.74 -7.34
N SER A 89 -2.54 -14.75 -7.30
CA SER A 89 -3.91 -14.59 -6.82
C SER A 89 -3.95 -14.05 -5.39
N LYS A 90 -3.18 -14.66 -4.47
CA LYS A 90 -3.06 -14.22 -3.08
C LYS A 90 -2.54 -12.79 -2.98
N ASN A 91 -1.53 -12.44 -3.77
CA ASN A 91 -0.92 -11.12 -3.75
C ASN A 91 -1.90 -10.05 -4.26
N VAL A 92 -2.62 -10.29 -5.36
CA VAL A 92 -3.65 -9.36 -5.86
C VAL A 92 -4.82 -9.24 -4.86
N ARG A 93 -5.28 -10.35 -4.28
CA ARG A 93 -6.28 -10.33 -3.18
C ARG A 93 -5.82 -9.46 -2.03
N HIS A 94 -4.57 -9.61 -1.63
CA HIS A 94 -3.95 -8.84 -0.56
C HIS A 94 -3.86 -7.35 -0.92
N MET A 95 -3.26 -7.00 -2.06
CA MET A 95 -3.04 -5.62 -2.51
C MET A 95 -4.32 -4.79 -2.52
N PHE A 96 -5.38 -5.35 -3.09
CA PHE A 96 -6.66 -4.66 -3.27
C PHE A 96 -7.68 -4.96 -2.17
N ARG A 97 -7.33 -5.81 -1.19
CA ARG A 97 -8.20 -6.19 -0.06
C ARG A 97 -9.52 -6.77 -0.52
N LEU A 98 -9.45 -7.65 -1.51
CA LEU A 98 -10.64 -8.15 -2.21
C LEU A 98 -11.60 -8.89 -1.26
N ASP A 99 -11.08 -9.50 -0.20
CA ASP A 99 -11.85 -10.28 0.79
C ASP A 99 -12.28 -9.48 2.02
N GLU A 100 -11.87 -8.21 2.15
CA GLU A 100 -12.10 -7.47 3.38
C GLU A 100 -13.57 -7.04 3.51
N ASN A 101 -14.20 -7.37 4.65
CA ASN A 101 -15.61 -7.10 4.88
C ASN A 101 -15.83 -5.70 5.44
N PHE A 102 -16.43 -4.84 4.61
CA PHE A 102 -16.74 -3.45 4.94
C PHE A 102 -18.22 -3.22 5.33
N HIS A 103 -19.01 -4.28 5.54
CA HIS A 103 -20.45 -4.16 5.79
C HIS A 103 -20.76 -3.27 7.01
N GLU A 104 -20.06 -3.49 8.12
CA GLU A 104 -20.20 -2.67 9.34
C GLU A 104 -19.88 -1.20 9.04
N PHE A 105 -18.75 -0.94 8.38
CA PHE A 105 -18.33 0.41 8.01
C PHE A 105 -19.38 1.10 7.13
N TYR A 106 -19.87 0.42 6.09
CA TYR A 106 -20.87 0.97 5.19
C TYR A 106 -22.21 1.24 5.90
N SER A 107 -22.58 0.45 6.91
CA SER A 107 -23.74 0.73 7.76
C SER A 107 -23.58 2.02 8.56
N ILE A 108 -22.38 2.23 9.14
CA ILE A 108 -22.03 3.46 9.85
C ILE A 108 -22.08 4.66 8.89
N CYS A 109 -21.46 4.54 7.71
CA CYS A 109 -21.46 5.59 6.68
C CYS A 109 -22.88 6.00 6.24
N LYS A 110 -23.79 5.02 6.07
CA LYS A 110 -25.20 5.28 5.72
C LYS A 110 -25.90 6.07 6.82
N SER A 111 -25.70 5.66 8.07
CA SER A 111 -26.27 6.30 9.26
C SER A 111 -25.72 7.72 9.48
N ALA A 112 -24.42 7.93 9.24
CA ALA A 112 -23.76 9.24 9.37
C ALA A 112 -24.31 10.30 8.39
N GLY A 113 -24.87 9.88 7.25
CA GLY A 113 -25.53 10.78 6.31
C GLY A 113 -24.57 11.68 5.51
N LYS A 114 -25.14 12.66 4.79
CA LYS A 114 -24.40 13.69 4.04
C LYS A 114 -23.35 13.08 3.08
N GLN A 115 -22.12 13.59 3.09
CA GLN A 115 -21.04 13.07 2.25
C GLN A 115 -20.69 11.61 2.51
N TRP A 116 -20.84 11.15 3.75
CA TRP A 116 -20.35 9.85 4.19
C TRP A 116 -21.09 8.70 3.53
N GLN A 117 -22.35 8.90 3.15
CA GLN A 117 -23.14 7.87 2.47
C GLN A 117 -22.48 7.40 1.16
N LYS A 118 -21.71 8.27 0.47
CA LYS A 118 -20.96 7.93 -0.75
C LYS A 118 -19.97 6.79 -0.51
N MET A 119 -19.41 6.70 0.70
CA MET A 119 -18.45 5.64 1.04
C MET A 119 -19.06 4.24 0.94
N SER A 120 -20.37 4.13 1.16
CA SER A 120 -21.09 2.86 1.10
C SER A 120 -21.23 2.26 -0.30
N ASN A 121 -20.75 2.95 -1.33
CA ASN A 121 -20.67 2.48 -2.71
C ASN A 121 -19.30 1.86 -3.04
N GLY A 122 -18.70 1.15 -2.09
CA GLY A 122 -17.47 0.37 -2.32
C GLY A 122 -16.17 1.15 -2.13
N LEU A 123 -16.19 2.27 -1.38
CA LEU A 123 -14.99 3.07 -1.08
C LEU A 123 -14.37 2.68 0.26
N GLY A 124 -13.12 3.07 0.50
CA GLY A 124 -12.44 2.89 1.79
C GLY A 124 -11.48 1.71 1.84
N ARG A 125 -11.53 0.79 0.87
CA ARG A 125 -10.40 -0.12 0.64
C ARG A 125 -9.25 0.71 0.06
N LEU A 126 -8.07 0.57 0.65
CA LEU A 126 -6.87 1.33 0.28
C LEU A 126 -5.81 0.36 -0.24
N LEU A 127 -5.31 0.61 -1.45
CA LEU A 127 -4.25 -0.20 -2.07
C LEU A 127 -3.04 -0.33 -1.15
N ARG A 128 -2.48 -1.52 -1.09
CA ARG A 128 -1.20 -1.81 -0.42
C ARG A 128 -0.28 -2.61 -1.34
N SER A 129 0.97 -2.78 -0.94
CA SER A 129 1.92 -3.60 -1.69
C SER A 129 1.64 -5.09 -1.48
N PRO A 130 2.15 -6.00 -2.35
CA PRO A 130 2.02 -7.46 -2.15
C PRO A 130 2.60 -8.00 -0.84
N SER A 131 3.59 -7.31 -0.27
CA SER A 131 4.26 -7.70 0.97
C SER A 131 4.29 -6.57 1.98
N VAL A 132 4.30 -6.94 3.27
CA VAL A 132 4.44 -6.00 4.38
C VAL A 132 5.83 -5.35 4.33
N TYR A 133 6.85 -6.09 3.92
CA TYR A 133 8.19 -5.55 3.72
C TYR A 133 8.22 -4.37 2.72
N GLU A 134 7.61 -4.52 1.54
CA GLU A 134 7.55 -3.44 0.54
C GLU A 134 6.86 -2.19 1.11
N ASP A 135 5.78 -2.37 1.89
CA ASP A 135 5.08 -1.28 2.55
C ASP A 135 5.91 -0.60 3.64
N ILE A 136 6.69 -1.35 4.44
CA ILE A 136 7.60 -0.77 5.43
C ILE A 136 8.65 0.09 4.74
N VAL A 137 9.29 -0.42 3.67
CA VAL A 137 10.32 0.33 2.93
C VAL A 137 9.72 1.60 2.30
N LYS A 138 8.57 1.49 1.63
CA LYS A 138 7.86 2.64 1.06
C LYS A 138 7.48 3.66 2.14
N THR A 139 7.03 3.21 3.31
CA THR A 139 6.68 4.09 4.43
C THR A 139 7.92 4.76 5.04
N ILE A 140 9.06 4.08 5.17
CA ILE A 140 10.31 4.73 5.58
C ILE A 140 10.67 5.85 4.60
N CYS A 141 10.48 5.62 3.30
CA CYS A 141 10.66 6.61 2.25
C CYS A 141 9.70 7.81 2.33
N THR A 142 8.57 7.76 3.05
CA THR A 142 7.65 8.91 3.18
C THR A 142 8.01 9.83 4.34
N THR A 143 8.85 9.39 5.28
CA THR A 143 9.20 10.18 6.47
C THR A 143 9.97 11.45 6.09
N ASN A 144 9.65 12.61 6.68
CA ASN A 144 10.40 13.88 6.53
C ASN A 144 10.83 14.23 5.09
N ILE A 145 9.93 14.05 4.12
CA ILE A 145 10.21 14.32 2.71
C ILE A 145 8.92 14.75 2.01
N GLN A 146 9.06 15.48 0.90
CA GLN A 146 7.94 15.76 0.00
C GLN A 146 7.66 14.55 -0.91
N TRP A 147 6.42 14.40 -1.36
CA TRP A 147 5.98 13.25 -2.16
C TRP A 147 6.85 12.95 -3.39
N GLY A 148 7.30 13.99 -4.12
CA GLY A 148 8.21 13.82 -5.24
C GLY A 148 9.57 13.22 -4.86
N GLY A 149 10.04 13.43 -3.63
CA GLY A 149 11.22 12.77 -3.08
C GLY A 149 10.96 11.28 -2.76
N THR A 150 9.79 10.97 -2.18
CA THR A 150 9.36 9.57 -1.96
C THR A 150 9.37 8.77 -3.25
N LYS A 151 8.73 9.28 -4.31
CA LYS A 151 8.68 8.62 -5.62
C LYS A 151 10.07 8.32 -6.17
N ARG A 152 10.97 9.31 -6.19
CA ARG A 152 12.35 9.15 -6.67
C ARG A 152 13.15 8.12 -5.87
N MET A 153 12.96 8.08 -4.54
CA MET A 153 13.66 7.09 -3.69
C MET A 153 13.18 5.67 -3.99
N VAL A 154 11.87 5.46 -4.06
CA VAL A 154 11.28 4.14 -4.34
C VAL A 154 11.62 3.67 -5.75
N GLU A 155 11.52 4.54 -6.75
CA GLU A 155 11.96 4.28 -8.12
C GLU A 155 13.44 3.88 -8.17
N GLY A 156 14.32 4.61 -7.47
CA GLY A 156 15.74 4.28 -7.39
C GLY A 156 16.01 2.91 -6.76
N ILE A 157 15.28 2.54 -5.70
CA ILE A 157 15.40 1.20 -5.07
C ILE A 157 15.02 0.11 -6.06
N VAL A 158 13.88 0.26 -6.75
CA VAL A 158 13.38 -0.72 -7.72
C VAL A 158 14.32 -0.82 -8.93
N ARG A 159 14.78 0.30 -9.47
CA ARG A 159 15.66 0.30 -10.63
C ARG A 159 17.03 -0.32 -10.33
N GLU A 160 17.64 0.01 -9.19
CA GLU A 160 19.00 -0.45 -8.87
C GLU A 160 19.06 -1.88 -8.36
N PHE A 161 18.04 -2.33 -7.62
CA PHE A 161 18.11 -3.58 -6.86
C PHE A 161 16.99 -4.57 -7.19
N GLY A 162 15.97 -4.13 -7.93
CA GLY A 162 14.89 -4.99 -8.38
C GLY A 162 15.35 -5.99 -9.44
N ALA A 163 14.77 -7.19 -9.40
CA ALA A 163 15.01 -8.18 -10.45
C ALA A 163 14.29 -7.74 -11.74
N PRO A 164 14.98 -7.76 -12.90
CA PRO A 164 14.40 -7.32 -14.16
C PRO A 164 13.39 -8.34 -14.70
N PHE A 165 12.32 -7.83 -15.29
CA PHE A 165 11.38 -8.64 -16.06
C PHE A 165 12.02 -9.04 -17.40
N PRO A 166 12.04 -10.34 -17.77
CA PRO A 166 12.73 -10.79 -18.99
C PRO A 166 12.23 -10.18 -20.32
N GLY A 167 11.03 -9.59 -20.33
CA GLY A 167 10.41 -8.98 -21.51
C GLY A 167 10.67 -7.48 -21.70
N ASP A 168 11.08 -6.77 -20.65
CA ASP A 168 11.32 -5.33 -20.67
C ASP A 168 12.34 -4.96 -19.58
N GLU A 169 13.51 -4.50 -20.00
CA GLU A 169 14.62 -4.13 -19.11
C GLU A 169 14.32 -2.90 -18.23
N ASN A 170 13.24 -2.16 -18.53
CA ASN A 170 12.80 -1.02 -17.72
C ASN A 170 11.78 -1.43 -16.65
N LEU A 171 11.30 -2.67 -16.67
CA LEU A 171 10.36 -3.20 -15.68
C LEU A 171 11.11 -4.07 -14.68
N ASN A 172 11.38 -3.51 -13.50
CA ASN A 172 11.98 -4.26 -12.40
C ASN A 172 10.93 -4.50 -11.30
N ALA A 173 10.95 -5.71 -10.73
CA ALA A 173 10.17 -6.02 -9.53
C ALA A 173 10.74 -5.31 -8.30
N PHE A 174 9.97 -5.24 -7.22
CA PHE A 174 10.51 -4.73 -5.95
C PHE A 174 11.59 -5.70 -5.41
N PRO A 175 12.74 -5.21 -4.93
CA PRO A 175 13.80 -6.08 -4.42
C PRO A 175 13.34 -6.87 -3.19
N SER A 176 13.73 -8.15 -3.10
CA SER A 176 13.52 -8.93 -1.87
C SER A 176 14.42 -8.41 -0.74
N PRO A 177 14.07 -8.66 0.55
CA PRO A 177 14.97 -8.34 1.64
C PRO A 177 16.32 -9.04 1.51
N GLN A 178 16.36 -10.29 1.01
CA GLN A 178 17.59 -11.03 0.77
C GLN A 178 18.47 -10.35 -0.29
N ALA A 179 17.88 -9.82 -1.37
CA ALA A 179 18.61 -9.11 -2.41
C ALA A 179 19.31 -7.85 -1.87
N ILE A 180 18.62 -7.05 -1.05
CA ILE A 180 19.23 -5.88 -0.40
C ILE A 180 20.28 -6.30 0.64
N ALA A 181 19.97 -7.31 1.46
CA ALA A 181 20.84 -7.80 2.54
C ALA A 181 22.18 -8.38 2.06
N ALA A 182 22.22 -8.91 0.82
CA ALA A 182 23.42 -9.44 0.20
C ALA A 182 24.40 -8.35 -0.26
N ILE A 183 23.93 -7.11 -0.46
CA ILE A 183 24.75 -5.99 -0.91
C ILE A 183 25.47 -5.37 0.29
N PRO A 184 26.80 -5.17 0.24
CA PRO A 184 27.51 -4.44 1.30
C PRO A 184 26.92 -3.05 1.50
N PHE A 185 26.69 -2.64 2.76
CA PHE A 185 26.04 -1.36 3.07
C PHE A 185 26.66 -0.16 2.34
N ALA A 186 27.99 -0.10 2.27
CA ALA A 186 28.72 0.98 1.60
C ALA A 186 28.46 1.07 0.09
N GLU A 187 28.11 -0.05 -0.56
CA GLU A 187 27.69 -0.08 -1.96
C GLU A 187 26.21 0.31 -2.08
N PHE A 188 25.34 -0.29 -1.26
CA PHE A 188 23.92 0.01 -1.22
C PHE A 188 23.66 1.53 -1.05
N SER A 189 24.33 2.16 -0.09
CA SER A 189 24.17 3.59 0.20
C SER A 189 24.68 4.52 -0.90
N LYS A 190 25.59 4.04 -1.77
CA LYS A 190 26.15 4.84 -2.88
C LYS A 190 25.30 4.79 -4.14
N ARG A 191 24.63 3.66 -4.38
CA ARG A 191 23.85 3.42 -5.61
C ARG A 191 22.50 4.12 -5.60
N VAL A 192 21.92 4.35 -4.42
CA VAL A 192 20.66 5.10 -4.28
C VAL A 192 20.79 6.18 -3.20
N ASN A 193 20.40 7.41 -3.54
CA ASN A 193 20.40 8.54 -2.62
C ASN A 193 19.16 8.54 -1.71
N LEU A 194 19.20 7.76 -0.63
CA LEU A 194 18.13 7.68 0.38
C LEU A 194 18.43 8.52 1.64
N GLY A 195 19.62 9.11 1.72
CA GLY A 195 20.13 9.80 2.91
C GLY A 195 20.21 8.85 4.11
N TYR A 196 19.74 9.30 5.27
CA TYR A 196 19.75 8.48 6.49
C TYR A 196 18.91 7.19 6.37
N ARG A 197 17.96 7.13 5.42
CA ARG A 197 17.06 5.98 5.24
C ARG A 197 17.78 4.76 4.68
N SER A 198 18.95 4.94 4.03
CA SER A 198 19.76 3.82 3.56
C SER A 198 20.13 2.89 4.72
N ASP A 199 20.53 3.45 5.86
CA ASP A 199 20.87 2.66 7.06
C ASP A 199 19.66 1.88 7.58
N TYR A 200 18.47 2.49 7.54
CA TYR A 200 17.25 1.89 8.10
C TYR A 200 16.74 0.75 7.23
N ILE A 201 16.70 0.97 5.91
CA ILE A 201 16.25 -0.03 4.93
C ILE A 201 17.24 -1.19 4.89
N HIS A 202 18.56 -0.93 4.86
CA HIS A 202 19.56 -1.99 4.85
C HIS A 202 19.50 -2.83 6.13
N LEU A 203 19.41 -2.19 7.31
CA LEU A 203 19.24 -2.89 8.59
C LEU A 203 17.95 -3.72 8.62
N LEU A 204 16.84 -3.18 8.13
CA LEU A 204 15.57 -3.91 8.02
C LEU A 204 15.74 -5.17 7.16
N SER A 205 16.30 -5.02 5.96
CA SER A 205 16.53 -6.13 5.03
C SER A 205 17.45 -7.20 5.63
N ARG A 206 18.52 -6.80 6.33
CA ARG A 206 19.42 -7.70 7.06
C ARG A 206 18.68 -8.49 8.15
N ARG A 207 17.94 -7.82 9.02
CA ARG A 207 17.20 -8.48 10.12
C ARG A 207 16.19 -9.49 9.60
N ILE A 208 15.54 -9.21 8.47
CA ILE A 208 14.62 -10.15 7.82
C ILE A 208 15.38 -11.32 7.20
N ALA A 209 16.46 -11.04 6.46
CA ALA A 209 17.28 -12.09 5.84
C ALA A 209 17.93 -13.03 6.88
N ASP A 210 18.25 -12.50 8.06
CA ASP A 210 18.83 -13.26 9.18
C ASP A 210 17.75 -13.94 10.07
N GLY A 211 16.45 -13.76 9.75
CA GLY A 211 15.34 -14.37 10.49
C GLY A 211 14.99 -13.71 11.83
N GLU A 212 15.54 -12.54 12.14
CA GLU A 212 15.29 -11.80 13.37
C GLU A 212 13.97 -11.00 13.36
N LEU A 213 13.37 -10.84 12.17
CA LEU A 213 12.11 -10.13 11.96
C LEU A 213 11.34 -10.77 10.81
N GLU A 214 10.06 -11.07 11.04
CA GLU A 214 9.15 -11.60 10.02
C GLU A 214 7.97 -10.62 9.85
N PRO A 215 8.07 -9.62 8.95
CA PRO A 215 7.05 -8.58 8.79
C PRO A 215 5.67 -9.14 8.43
N GLU A 216 5.61 -10.25 7.72
CA GLU A 216 4.38 -10.90 7.29
C GLU A 216 3.53 -11.38 8.48
N GLN A 217 4.13 -11.64 9.65
CA GLN A 217 3.41 -11.95 10.88
C GLN A 217 2.53 -10.78 11.37
N PHE A 218 2.81 -9.54 10.94
CA PHE A 218 1.99 -8.38 11.28
C PHE A 218 0.59 -8.40 10.66
N LEU A 219 0.33 -9.32 9.74
CA LEU A 219 -0.99 -9.54 9.16
C LEU A 219 -1.92 -10.37 10.06
N ASP A 220 -1.39 -10.99 11.12
CA ASP A 220 -2.17 -11.80 12.04
C ASP A 220 -3.32 -10.97 12.64
N PRO A 221 -4.60 -11.30 12.38
CA PRO A 221 -5.75 -10.59 12.92
C PRO A 221 -5.83 -10.65 14.45
N GLU A 222 -5.22 -11.66 15.08
CA GLU A 222 -5.28 -11.88 16.53
C GLU A 222 -4.38 -10.92 17.32
N ILE A 223 -3.41 -10.27 16.67
CA ILE A 223 -2.56 -9.27 17.31
C ILE A 223 -3.36 -7.96 17.52
N PRO A 224 -3.57 -7.51 18.77
CA PRO A 224 -4.25 -6.25 19.05
C PRO A 224 -3.50 -5.05 18.47
N THR A 225 -4.23 -4.05 17.94
CA THR A 225 -3.63 -2.84 17.35
C THR A 225 -2.58 -2.17 18.23
N PRO A 226 -2.78 -1.98 19.55
CA PRO A 226 -1.76 -1.35 20.40
C PRO A 226 -0.46 -2.16 20.51
N GLU A 227 -0.53 -3.49 20.45
CA GLU A 227 0.64 -4.38 20.50
C GLU A 227 1.36 -4.38 19.16
N LEU A 228 0.59 -4.47 18.06
CA LEU A 228 1.13 -4.34 16.71
C LEU A 228 1.84 -3.00 16.53
N LYS A 229 1.25 -1.89 16.99
CA LYS A 229 1.88 -0.56 16.99
C LYS A 229 3.20 -0.54 17.75
N LYS A 230 3.28 -1.19 18.92
CA LYS A 230 4.54 -1.32 19.67
C LYS A 230 5.59 -2.09 18.88
N SER A 231 5.21 -3.16 18.18
CA SER A 231 6.12 -3.92 17.31
C SER A 231 6.61 -3.08 16.14
N LEU A 232 5.73 -2.36 15.47
CA LEU A 232 6.07 -1.43 14.37
C LEU A 232 7.05 -0.34 14.84
N LEU A 233 6.83 0.26 16.01
CA LEU A 233 7.71 1.29 16.58
C LEU A 233 9.12 0.79 16.94
N ARG A 234 9.36 -0.53 16.99
CA ARG A 234 10.70 -1.10 17.17
C ARG A 234 11.51 -1.14 15.88
N ILE A 235 10.87 -0.87 14.73
CA ILE A 235 11.55 -0.82 13.43
C ILE A 235 12.17 0.56 13.26
N LYS A 236 13.49 0.60 13.02
CA LYS A 236 14.20 1.85 12.82
C LYS A 236 13.64 2.59 11.61
N GLY A 237 13.28 3.86 11.80
CA GLY A 237 12.60 4.67 10.78
C GLY A 237 11.07 4.72 10.89
N ILE A 238 10.46 3.89 11.74
CA ILE A 238 9.02 3.90 11.99
C ILE A 238 8.72 4.68 13.28
N GLY A 239 8.33 5.95 13.12
CA GLY A 239 7.77 6.79 14.19
C GLY A 239 6.24 6.73 14.24
N ASN A 240 5.60 7.52 15.12
CA ASN A 240 4.13 7.48 15.30
C ASN A 240 3.33 7.66 14.01
N TYR A 241 3.71 8.62 13.15
CA TYR A 241 3.09 8.80 11.83
C TYR A 241 3.21 7.54 10.98
N ALA A 242 4.44 7.03 10.80
CA ALA A 242 4.71 5.85 9.99
C ALA A 242 4.02 4.59 10.54
N ALA A 243 3.94 4.45 11.87
CA ALA A 243 3.23 3.36 12.51
C ALA A 243 1.72 3.42 12.22
N ALA A 244 1.10 4.60 12.28
CA ALA A 244 -0.32 4.77 11.91
C ALA A 244 -0.56 4.47 10.43
N THR A 245 0.35 4.90 9.54
CA THR A 245 0.30 4.53 8.11
C THR A 245 0.41 3.02 7.89
N MET A 246 1.36 2.36 8.56
CA MET A 246 1.52 0.90 8.49
C MET A 246 0.28 0.17 9.03
N LEU A 247 -0.31 0.63 10.14
CA LEU A 247 -1.54 0.06 10.69
C LEU A 247 -2.67 0.11 9.65
N MET A 248 -2.87 1.24 8.98
CA MET A 248 -3.83 1.32 7.88
C MET A 248 -3.51 0.30 6.78
N LEU A 249 -2.26 0.19 6.33
CA LEU A 249 -1.83 -0.78 5.30
C LEU A 249 -2.03 -2.24 5.76
N LEU A 250 -2.06 -2.48 7.07
CA LEU A 250 -2.37 -3.79 7.68
C LEU A 250 -3.88 -3.99 7.93
N GLY A 251 -4.73 -3.03 7.58
CA GLY A 251 -6.20 -3.11 7.81
C GLY A 251 -6.63 -2.77 9.23
N ARG A 252 -5.80 -2.02 9.97
CA ARG A 252 -6.12 -1.49 11.30
C ARG A 252 -6.38 0.01 11.16
N TYR A 253 -7.65 0.38 11.21
CA TYR A 253 -8.11 1.75 10.93
C TYR A 253 -8.41 2.58 12.19
N ASP A 254 -8.08 2.06 13.37
CA ASP A 254 -8.41 2.61 14.68
C ASP A 254 -7.40 3.65 15.20
N GLU A 255 -6.42 4.01 14.38
CA GLU A 255 -5.33 4.93 14.70
C GLU A 255 -5.20 6.03 13.62
N LEU A 256 -5.00 7.28 14.04
CA LEU A 256 -4.88 8.43 13.14
C LEU A 256 -3.40 8.84 12.96
N PRO A 257 -2.97 9.21 11.73
CA PRO A 257 -1.61 9.69 11.49
C PRO A 257 -1.52 11.18 11.86
N VAL A 258 -1.39 11.50 13.15
CA VAL A 258 -1.36 12.89 13.65
C VAL A 258 -0.02 13.58 13.32
N ASP A 259 0.13 14.03 12.08
CA ASP A 259 1.28 14.74 11.55
C ASP A 259 0.94 16.21 11.23
N SER A 260 1.81 16.92 10.51
CA SER A 260 1.55 18.31 10.12
C SER A 260 0.38 18.44 9.14
N VAL A 261 0.18 17.45 8.26
CA VAL A 261 -0.91 17.44 7.27
C VAL A 261 -2.24 17.27 7.96
N PHE A 262 -2.35 16.31 8.89
CA PHE A 262 -3.52 16.12 9.73
C PHE A 262 -3.87 17.41 10.49
N ARG A 263 -2.87 18.00 11.18
CA ARG A 263 -3.08 19.22 11.97
C ARG A 263 -3.57 20.37 11.10
N GLN A 264 -2.97 20.57 9.94
CA GLN A 264 -3.36 21.62 9.00
C GLN A 264 -4.78 21.39 8.47
N PHE A 265 -5.07 20.18 7.99
CA PHE A 265 -6.37 19.85 7.41
C PHE A 265 -7.50 20.01 8.43
N VAL A 266 -7.37 19.38 9.60
CA VAL A 266 -8.41 19.40 10.62
C VAL A 266 -8.60 20.80 11.19
N SER A 267 -7.52 21.55 11.43
CA SER A 267 -7.61 22.95 11.87
C SER A 267 -8.38 23.81 10.87
N GLN A 268 -8.06 23.71 9.58
CA GLN A 268 -8.75 24.49 8.54
C GLN A 268 -10.22 24.12 8.40
N LYS A 269 -10.53 22.81 8.40
CA LYS A 269 -11.90 22.33 8.15
C LYS A 269 -12.84 22.46 9.35
N TYR A 270 -12.34 22.20 10.56
CA TYR A 270 -13.18 22.07 11.77
C TYR A 270 -12.97 23.18 12.79
N PHE A 271 -11.84 23.91 12.73
CA PHE A 271 -11.49 24.94 13.71
C PHE A 271 -11.26 26.32 13.06
N GLY A 272 -11.66 26.51 11.79
CA GLY A 272 -11.52 27.78 11.09
C GLY A 272 -10.08 28.28 10.96
N GLY A 273 -9.10 27.36 10.96
CA GLY A 273 -7.67 27.66 10.92
C GLY A 273 -7.03 28.01 12.27
N ALA A 274 -7.77 27.94 13.38
CA ALA A 274 -7.23 28.19 14.70
C ALA A 274 -6.32 27.04 15.19
N PRO A 275 -5.31 27.33 16.03
CA PRO A 275 -4.52 26.30 16.71
C PRO A 275 -5.43 25.36 17.51
N MET A 276 -5.15 24.06 17.44
CA MET A 276 -5.86 23.03 18.19
C MET A 276 -4.87 22.05 18.83
N SER A 277 -5.28 21.40 19.92
CA SER A 277 -4.50 20.30 20.47
C SER A 277 -4.68 19.04 19.60
N ASP A 278 -3.68 18.16 19.60
CA ASP A 278 -3.77 16.86 18.92
C ASP A 278 -4.96 16.03 19.42
N LYS A 279 -5.29 16.16 20.70
CA LYS A 279 -6.44 15.47 21.32
C LYS A 279 -7.76 15.98 20.75
N ASP A 280 -7.95 17.29 20.68
CA ASP A 280 -9.20 17.88 20.18
C ASP A 280 -9.36 17.62 18.68
N GLY A 281 -8.26 17.63 17.93
CA GLY A 281 -8.27 17.28 16.51
C GLY A 281 -8.62 15.82 16.26
N ALA A 282 -8.06 14.89 17.05
CA ALA A 282 -8.39 13.47 16.95
C ALA A 282 -9.84 13.17 17.34
N ALA A 283 -10.39 13.90 18.33
CA ALA A 283 -11.75 13.71 18.84
C ALA A 283 -12.84 13.92 17.78
N ILE A 284 -12.55 14.66 16.70
CA ILE A 284 -13.46 14.81 15.54
C ILE A 284 -13.86 13.46 14.94
N TYR A 285 -13.00 12.44 15.04
CA TYR A 285 -13.22 11.13 14.44
C TYR A 285 -13.50 10.03 15.48
N ASP A 286 -13.70 10.35 16.76
CA ASP A 286 -13.88 9.34 17.82
C ASP A 286 -15.16 8.51 17.64
N ASP A 287 -16.24 9.13 17.17
CA ASP A 287 -17.53 8.45 16.94
C ASP A 287 -17.48 7.39 15.81
N TRP A 288 -16.39 7.37 15.02
CA TRP A 288 -16.15 6.35 14.00
C TRP A 288 -15.53 5.07 14.57
N GLY A 289 -15.18 5.06 15.87
CA GLY A 289 -14.62 3.89 16.55
C GLY A 289 -13.39 3.34 15.83
N LYS A 290 -13.44 2.06 15.44
CA LYS A 290 -12.34 1.40 14.75
C LYS A 290 -12.11 1.89 13.31
N TRP A 291 -13.00 2.71 12.76
CA TRP A 291 -12.96 3.18 11.37
C TRP A 291 -12.46 4.62 11.24
N LYS A 292 -11.93 5.21 12.31
CA LYS A 292 -11.53 6.63 12.35
C LYS A 292 -10.54 7.02 11.26
N TYR A 293 -9.60 6.15 10.89
CA TYR A 293 -8.67 6.40 9.80
C TYR A 293 -9.41 6.55 8.48
N LEU A 294 -10.36 5.66 8.17
CA LEU A 294 -11.10 5.72 6.90
C LEU A 294 -11.98 6.96 6.83
N ALA A 295 -12.59 7.34 7.96
CA ALA A 295 -13.33 8.58 8.05
C ALA A 295 -12.42 9.78 7.76
N TYR A 296 -11.28 9.89 8.44
CA TYR A 296 -10.30 10.94 8.20
C TYR A 296 -9.79 10.94 6.74
N TRP A 297 -9.41 9.78 6.21
CA TRP A 297 -8.94 9.65 4.83
C TRP A 297 -9.98 10.16 3.83
N PHE A 298 -11.24 9.75 3.98
CA PHE A 298 -12.31 10.18 3.07
C PHE A 298 -12.58 11.68 3.19
N ASP A 299 -12.47 12.22 4.39
CA ASP A 299 -12.68 13.63 4.65
C ASP A 299 -11.65 14.52 3.95
N VAL A 300 -10.38 14.05 3.93
CA VAL A 300 -9.28 14.64 3.18
C VAL A 300 -9.51 14.46 1.68
N TRP A 301 -9.81 13.23 1.26
CA TRP A 301 -9.98 12.86 -0.14
C TRP A 301 -11.11 13.65 -0.81
N GLU A 302 -12.30 13.72 -0.21
CA GLU A 302 -13.43 14.49 -0.75
C GLU A 302 -13.11 15.99 -0.90
N GLY A 303 -12.28 16.54 -0.01
CA GLY A 303 -11.87 17.95 -0.05
C GLY A 303 -10.84 18.29 -1.14
N THR A 304 -10.21 17.29 -1.77
CA THR A 304 -9.27 17.53 -2.87
C THR A 304 -10.04 17.78 -4.18
N THR A 305 -9.81 18.92 -4.81
CA THR A 305 -10.44 19.35 -6.07
C THR A 305 -10.03 18.51 -7.30
N GLU A 306 -9.15 17.52 -7.11
CA GLU A 306 -8.71 16.57 -8.14
C GLU A 306 -9.37 15.19 -7.98
N ASN A 307 -10.64 15.16 -7.58
CA ASN A 307 -11.40 13.92 -7.57
C ASN A 307 -11.88 13.55 -8.99
N ILE A 308 -10.99 12.81 -9.67
CA ILE A 308 -11.12 12.01 -10.91
C ILE A 308 -11.44 12.79 -12.19
#